data_AF-A0A9D9LLB4-F1
#
_entry.id   AF-A0A9D9LLB4-F1
#
_cell.length_a   1.000
_cell.length_b   1.000
_cell.length_c   1.000
_cell.angle_alpha   90.00
_cell.angle_beta   90.00
_cell.angle_gamma   90.00
#
_symmetry.space_group_name_H-M   'P 1'
#
loop_
_entity.id
_entity.type
_entity.pdbx_description
1 polymer ?
#
loop_
_entity_poly.entity_id
_entity_poly.type
_entity_poly.pdbx_seq_one_letter_code
_entity_poly.pdbx_strand_id
1 'polypeptide(L)'
;MEINEIIHGFTVAEKRKIASPEGNIYILEHKNTGARVVYFEREDRNKTFAIGFRTLPTDDTGVFHIIEHSTLCGSKKFPTKEPFDELLKCSLNTFLNA
;
A
#
# COMPACT_ATOMS: atom_id res chain seq x y z
N MET A 1 -18.75 -5.07 1.94
CA MET A 1 -18.35 -4.31 3.14
C MET A 1 -19.38 -3.22 3.38
N GLU A 2 -19.87 -3.10 4.60
CA GLU A 2 -20.85 -2.09 5.01
C GLU A 2 -20.24 -1.05 5.94
N ILE A 3 -20.79 0.17 5.94
CA ILE A 3 -20.29 1.27 6.78
C ILE A 3 -20.40 0.86 8.26
N ASN A 4 -19.35 1.16 9.04
CA ASN A 4 -19.15 0.76 10.45
C ASN A 4 -18.87 -0.73 10.69
N GLU A 5 -18.78 -1.56 9.65
CA GLU A 5 -18.31 -2.94 9.77
C GLU A 5 -16.83 -2.96 10.19
N ILE A 6 -16.46 -3.91 11.07
CA ILE A 6 -15.07 -4.12 11.51
C ILE A 6 -14.52 -5.38 10.88
N ILE A 7 -13.43 -5.24 10.11
CA ILE A 7 -12.79 -6.31 9.35
C ILE A 7 -11.30 -6.30 9.68
N HIS A 8 -10.79 -7.37 10.30
CA HIS A 8 -9.38 -7.51 10.65
C HIS A 8 -8.74 -6.29 11.35
N GLY A 9 -9.51 -5.60 12.21
CA GLY A 9 -9.05 -4.39 12.93
C GLY A 9 -9.25 -3.07 12.19
N PHE A 10 -9.79 -3.10 10.97
CA PHE A 10 -10.16 -1.92 10.19
C PHE A 10 -11.67 -1.67 10.27
N THR A 11 -12.05 -0.41 10.43
CA THR A 11 -13.45 0.02 10.35
C THR A 11 -13.73 0.59 8.96
N VAL A 12 -14.85 0.21 8.35
CA VAL A 12 -15.30 0.79 7.07
C VAL A 12 -15.87 2.18 7.34
N ALA A 13 -15.12 3.23 6.98
CA ALA A 13 -15.50 4.61 7.18
C ALA A 13 -16.39 5.16 6.04
N GLU A 14 -16.11 4.75 4.81
CA GLU A 14 -16.87 5.20 3.63
C GLU A 14 -17.01 4.06 2.62
N LYS A 15 -18.15 4.04 1.92
CA LYS A 15 -18.43 3.20 0.75
C LYS A 15 -19.03 4.08 -0.35
N ARG A 16 -18.43 4.04 -1.54
CA ARG A 16 -18.87 4.84 -2.70
C ARG A 16 -18.79 4.04 -3.98
N LYS A 17 -19.88 4.00 -4.75
CA LYS A 17 -19.86 3.48 -6.12
C LYS A 17 -19.35 4.56 -7.08
N ILE A 18 -18.46 4.19 -7.99
CA ILE A 18 -17.95 5.06 -9.06
C ILE A 18 -18.29 4.45 -10.42
N ALA A 19 -18.60 5.32 -11.40
CA ALA A 19 -19.09 4.90 -12.71
C ALA A 19 -17.97 4.77 -13.76
N SER A 20 -16.87 5.51 -13.62
CA SER A 20 -15.76 5.46 -14.57
C SER A 20 -14.42 5.75 -13.87
N PRO A 21 -13.50 4.78 -13.79
CA PRO A 21 -13.76 3.35 -14.04
C PRO A 21 -14.85 2.80 -13.12
N GLU A 22 -15.65 1.83 -13.60
CA GLU A 22 -16.70 1.22 -12.77
C GLU A 22 -16.10 0.42 -11.60
N GLY A 23 -16.64 0.64 -10.40
CA GLY A 23 -16.33 -0.18 -9.22
C GLY A 23 -16.80 0.46 -7.92
N ASN A 24 -16.41 -0.15 -6.79
CA ASN A 24 -16.70 0.37 -5.45
C ASN A 24 -15.41 0.79 -4.76
N ILE A 25 -15.39 2.01 -4.23
CA ILE A 25 -14.32 2.50 -3.36
C ILE A 25 -14.78 2.32 -1.92
N TYR A 26 -13.89 1.74 -1.11
CA TYR A 26 -14.03 1.66 0.34
C TYR A 26 -12.87 2.40 0.99
N ILE A 27 -13.19 3.25 1.96
CA ILE A 27 -12.20 3.88 2.83
C ILE A 27 -12.25 3.15 4.16
N LEU A 28 -11.14 2.51 4.53
CA LEU A 28 -11.01 1.79 5.79
C LEU A 28 -9.98 2.47 6.69
N GLU A 29 -10.22 2.44 8.00
CA GLU A 29 -9.32 2.99 9.00
C GLU A 29 -8.99 1.96 10.08
N HIS A 30 -7.70 1.72 10.31
CA HIS A 30 -7.23 0.78 11.32
C HIS A 30 -7.42 1.36 12.73
N LYS A 31 -8.19 0.68 13.59
CA LYS A 31 -8.61 1.21 14.89
C LYS A 31 -7.46 1.57 15.82
N ASN A 32 -6.34 0.83 15.75
CA ASN A 32 -5.24 1.01 16.70
C ASN A 32 -4.17 2.00 16.21
N THR A 33 -4.01 2.17 14.89
CA THR A 33 -2.91 2.98 14.32
C THR A 33 -3.39 4.19 13.54
N GLY A 34 -4.69 4.27 13.21
CA GLY A 34 -5.23 5.29 12.31
C GLY A 34 -4.78 5.12 10.84
N ALA A 35 -4.11 4.01 10.50
CA ALA A 35 -3.69 3.75 9.12
C ALA A 35 -4.91 3.65 8.21
N ARG A 36 -4.87 4.36 7.08
CA ARG A 36 -5.95 4.40 6.10
C ARG A 36 -5.67 3.49 4.93
N VAL A 37 -6.68 2.73 4.52
CA VAL A 37 -6.67 1.90 3.31
C VAL A 37 -7.74 2.39 2.37
N VAL A 38 -7.37 2.63 1.12
CA VAL A 38 -8.31 2.85 0.03
C VAL A 38 -8.38 1.55 -0.76
N TYR A 39 -9.51 0.87 -0.68
CA TYR A 39 -9.74 -0.36 -1.44
C TYR A 39 -10.66 -0.06 -2.62
N PHE A 40 -10.14 -0.24 -3.83
CA PHE A 40 -10.92 -0.10 -5.04
C PHE A 40 -11.30 -1.49 -5.57
N GLU A 41 -12.52 -1.90 -5.30
CA GLU A 41 -13.12 -3.15 -5.75
C GLU A 41 -13.66 -3.00 -7.16
N ARG A 42 -13.08 -3.77 -8.08
CA ARG A 42 -13.55 -3.91 -9.45
C ARG A 42 -13.15 -5.25 -10.03
N GLU A 43 -13.81 -5.65 -11.10
CA GLU A 43 -13.41 -6.81 -11.90
C GLU A 43 -12.18 -6.46 -12.74
N ASP A 44 -11.00 -6.53 -12.12
CA ASP A 44 -9.71 -6.39 -12.78
C ASP A 44 -8.80 -7.54 -12.38
N ARG A 45 -8.19 -8.18 -13.39
CA ARG A 45 -7.23 -9.27 -13.20
C ARG A 45 -5.89 -8.75 -12.69
N ASN A 46 -5.50 -7.53 -13.07
CA ASN A 46 -4.26 -6.91 -12.64
C ASN A 46 -4.47 -6.21 -11.29
N LYS A 47 -4.10 -6.89 -10.21
CA LYS A 47 -4.23 -6.36 -8.86
C LYS A 47 -2.98 -5.57 -8.49
N THR A 48 -3.19 -4.38 -7.95
CA THR A 48 -2.12 -3.50 -7.48
C THR A 48 -2.33 -3.16 -6.01
N PHE A 49 -1.25 -3.02 -5.27
CA PHE A 49 -1.25 -2.40 -3.95
C PHE A 49 -0.15 -1.33 -3.91
N ALA A 50 -0.36 -0.31 -3.08
CA ALA A 50 0.63 0.72 -2.82
C ALA A 50 0.50 1.18 -1.36
N ILE A 51 1.60 1.66 -0.80
CA ILE A 51 1.67 2.23 0.54
C ILE A 51 2.35 3.58 0.41
N GLY A 52 1.74 4.63 0.97
CA GLY A 52 2.28 5.98 0.96
C GLY A 52 2.58 6.47 2.36
N PHE A 53 3.73 7.10 2.54
CA PHE A 53 4.11 7.79 3.77
C PHE A 53 4.20 9.28 3.52
N ARG A 54 3.73 10.10 4.47
CA ARG A 54 3.89 11.56 4.38
C ARG A 54 5.33 11.92 4.72
N THR A 55 6.08 12.34 3.72
CA THR A 55 7.50 12.73 3.81
C THR A 55 7.65 14.23 3.50
N LEU A 56 7.91 15.04 4.52
CA LEU A 56 8.07 16.50 4.38
C LEU A 56 9.53 16.88 4.64
N PRO A 57 10.34 17.16 3.59
CA PRO A 57 11.76 17.48 3.76
C PRO A 57 11.94 18.83 4.43
N THR A 58 12.90 18.89 5.35
CA THR A 58 13.34 20.12 6.03
C THR A 58 14.69 20.62 5.51
N ASP A 59 15.36 19.83 4.67
CA ASP A 59 16.65 20.12 4.05
C ASP A 59 16.81 19.33 2.73
N ASP A 60 17.92 19.57 2.03
CA ASP A 60 18.24 19.00 0.71
C ASP A 60 19.14 17.76 0.80
N THR A 61 19.19 17.08 1.95
CA THR A 61 20.06 15.91 2.14
C THR A 61 19.61 14.69 1.32
N GLY A 62 18.38 14.69 0.81
CA GLY A 62 17.78 13.55 0.12
C GLY A 62 17.39 12.41 1.05
N VAL A 63 17.26 12.65 2.36
CA VAL A 63 17.04 11.61 3.38
C VAL A 63 15.86 10.68 3.07
N PHE A 64 14.74 11.19 2.54
CA PHE A 64 13.59 10.36 2.20
C PHE A 64 13.85 9.43 1.01
N HIS A 65 14.62 9.89 0.03
CA HIS A 65 15.03 9.07 -1.11
C HIS A 65 16.02 7.99 -0.67
N ILE A 66 16.96 8.32 0.23
CA ILE A 66 17.85 7.34 0.85
C ILE A 66 17.06 6.29 1.64
N ILE A 67 16.04 6.70 2.41
CA ILE A 67 15.20 5.79 3.20
C ILE A 67 14.39 4.87 2.29
N GLU A 68 13.79 5.39 1.21
CA GLU A 68 13.06 4.59 0.22
C GLU A 68 13.92 3.41 -0.26
N HIS A 69 15.12 3.68 -0.81
CA HIS A 69 16.04 2.62 -1.24
C HIS A 69 16.47 1.70 -0.09
N SER A 70 16.81 2.26 1.07
CA SER A 70 17.32 1.49 2.21
C SER A 70 16.27 0.50 2.75
N THR A 71 14.99 0.85 2.71
CA THR A 71 13.91 -0.02 3.19
C THR A 71 13.68 -1.26 2.32
N LEU A 72 14.20 -1.25 1.08
CA LEU A 72 14.11 -2.38 0.14
C LEU A 72 15.29 -3.35 0.26
N CYS A 73 16.32 -3.00 1.04
CA CYS A 73 17.55 -3.79 1.23
C CYS A 73 17.47 -4.79 2.40
N GLY A 74 16.27 -5.21 2.80
CA GLY A 74 16.08 -6.21 3.86
C GLY A 74 15.03 -5.82 4.91
N SER A 75 14.55 -6.82 5.64
CA SER A 75 13.65 -6.62 6.77
C SER A 75 13.87 -7.67 7.85
N LYS A 76 13.29 -7.48 9.04
CA LYS A 76 13.35 -8.47 10.12
C LYS A 76 12.81 -9.85 9.71
N LYS A 77 11.80 -9.88 8.83
CA LYS A 77 11.18 -11.13 8.35
C LYS A 77 11.89 -11.72 7.13
N PHE A 78 12.46 -10.86 6.30
CA PHE A 78 13.22 -11.22 5.11
C PHE A 78 14.61 -10.59 5.21
N PRO A 79 15.54 -11.20 5.97
CA PRO A 79 16.84 -10.61 6.29
C PRO A 79 17.86 -10.73 5.14
N THR A 80 17.42 -11.16 3.96
CA THR A 80 18.26 -11.20 2.75
C THR A 80 18.68 -9.79 2.34
N LYS A 81 19.80 -9.69 1.63
CA LYS A 81 20.42 -8.42 1.25
C LYS A 81 19.57 -7.57 0.30
N GLU A 82 18.89 -8.21 -0.65
CA GLU A 82 18.16 -7.53 -1.74
C GLU A 82 16.80 -8.22 -2.01
N PRO A 83 15.88 -8.25 -1.04
CA PRO A 83 14.60 -8.96 -1.19
C PRO A 83 13.73 -8.38 -2.31
N PHE A 84 13.87 -7.08 -2.61
CA PHE A 84 13.17 -6.44 -3.71
C PHE A 84 13.62 -6.98 -5.07
N ASP A 85 14.93 -7.17 -5.27
CA ASP A 85 15.48 -7.74 -6.51
C ASP A 85 15.17 -9.22 -6.65
N GLU A 86 15.11 -9.96 -5.53
CA GLU A 86 14.64 -11.34 -5.53
C GLU A 86 13.17 -11.43 -5.96
N LEU A 87 12.32 -10.50 -5.48
CA LEU A 87 10.92 -10.43 -5.90
C LEU A 87 10.79 -10.18 -7.40
N LEU A 88 11.58 -9.25 -7.96
CA LEU A 88 11.62 -8.97 -9.40
C LEU A 88 11.92 -10.22 -10.24
N LYS A 89 12.84 -11.06 -9.78
CA LYS A 89 13.29 -12.26 -10.50
C LYS A 89 12.35 -13.45 -10.34
N CYS A 90 11.69 -13.57 -9.18
CA CYS A 90 10.98 -14.78 -8.80
C CYS A 90 9.45 -14.65 -8.74
N SER A 91 8.88 -13.48 -9.06
CA SER A 91 7.43 -13.27 -9.06
C SER A 91 6.84 -13.09 -10.47
N LEU A 92 5.53 -13.27 -10.59
CA LEU A 92 4.76 -12.90 -11.78
C LEU A 92 4.28 -11.45 -11.67
N ASN A 93 5.18 -10.53 -11.31
CA ASN A 93 4.81 -9.12 -11.19
C ASN A 93 4.50 -8.55 -12.58
N THR A 94 3.49 -7.68 -12.64
CA THR A 94 3.21 -6.84 -13.81
C THR A 94 3.88 -5.47 -13.67
N PHE A 95 4.14 -5.04 -12.44
CA PHE A 95 4.84 -3.82 -12.07
C PHE A 95 5.38 -3.96 -10.63
N LEU A 96 6.56 -3.39 -10.39
CA LEU A 96 7.14 -3.26 -9.06
C LEU A 96 8.01 -2.00 -9.01
N ASN A 97 7.77 -1.13 -8.04
CA ASN A 97 8.51 0.12 -7.86
C ASN A 97 8.39 0.62 -6.41
N ALA A 98 9.15 1.67 -6.07
CA ALA A 98 9.02 2.45 -4.85
C ALA A 98 8.99 3.95 -5.16
#